data_AF-A0A957S1T4-F1
#
_entry.id   AF-A0A957S1T4-F1
#
_cell.length_a   1.000
_cell.length_b   1.000
_cell.length_c   1.000
_cell.angle_alpha   90.00
_cell.angle_beta   90.00
_cell.angle_gamma   90.00
#
_symmetry.space_group_name_H-M   'P 1'
#
loop_
_entity.id
_entity.type
_entity.pdbx_description
1 polymer ?
#
loop_
_entity_poly.entity_id
_entity_poly.type
_entity_poly.pdbx_seq_one_letter_code
_entity_poly.pdbx_strand_id
1 'polypeptide(L)'
;MSEFARSDQSRSDPSRGDTSTENRLLPAAEVARQLHTEPYVLRQWTRKYARFLGDNTDGDSPRFGAADIITLSIVQTLLTQGFTEEQI
;
A
#
# COMPACT_ATOMS: atom_id res chain seq x y z
N MET A 1 15.40 55.51 16.19
CA MET A 1 14.32 54.87 15.42
C MET A 1 14.85 53.55 14.88
N SER A 2 14.79 52.50 15.70
CA SER A 2 15.28 51.16 15.36
C SER A 2 14.08 50.25 15.16
N GLU A 3 13.72 49.95 13.91
CA GLU A 3 12.73 48.92 13.61
C GLU A 3 12.90 48.42 12.16
N PHE A 4 13.74 47.40 11.98
CA PHE A 4 13.67 46.52 10.81
C PHE A 4 14.04 45.10 11.25
N ALA A 5 13.15 44.51 12.05
CA ALA A 5 13.05 43.07 12.17
C ALA A 5 11.89 42.62 11.26
N ARG A 6 12.20 41.87 10.21
CA ARG A 6 11.36 40.81 9.65
C ARG A 6 12.13 40.06 8.55
N SER A 7 13.03 39.21 9.02
CA SER A 7 13.30 37.93 8.39
C SER A 7 12.04 37.08 8.51
N ASP A 8 11.38 36.72 7.40
CA ASP A 8 10.66 35.43 7.25
C ASP A 8 10.21 35.21 5.80
N GLN A 9 11.13 35.33 4.83
CA GLN A 9 10.82 35.00 3.43
C GLN A 9 11.73 33.86 2.95
N SER A 10 11.59 32.69 3.59
CA SER A 10 12.01 31.39 3.02
C SER A 10 11.28 30.27 3.73
N ARG A 11 9.94 30.30 3.68
CA ARG A 11 9.16 29.07 3.76
C ARG A 11 9.09 28.52 2.35
N SER A 12 10.14 27.82 1.96
CA SER A 12 10.09 26.93 0.82
C SER A 12 8.94 25.95 1.03
N ASP A 13 8.09 25.87 0.01
CA ASP A 13 7.00 24.93 -0.20
C ASP A 13 7.10 23.64 0.65
N PRO A 14 6.06 23.27 1.43
CA PRO A 14 5.90 21.86 1.71
C PRO A 14 5.65 21.22 0.35
N SER A 15 6.63 20.44 -0.13
CA SER A 15 6.42 19.51 -1.24
C SER A 15 5.15 18.73 -0.93
N ARG A 16 4.05 19.18 -1.52
CA ARG A 16 2.76 18.51 -1.54
C ARG A 16 3.04 17.10 -2.00
N GLY A 17 2.53 16.15 -1.23
CA GLY A 17 2.82 14.73 -1.30
C GLY A 17 3.19 14.25 -2.70
N ASP A 18 4.36 13.64 -2.76
CA ASP A 18 4.88 12.91 -3.90
C ASP A 18 3.80 11.90 -4.36
N THR A 19 3.01 12.29 -5.35
CA THR A 19 2.03 11.42 -6.02
C THR A 19 2.71 10.25 -6.74
N SER A 20 4.05 10.15 -6.70
CA SER A 20 4.80 8.95 -7.11
C SER A 20 4.43 7.68 -6.33
N THR A 21 3.79 7.80 -5.17
CA THR A 21 3.35 6.62 -4.41
C THR A 21 2.28 5.82 -5.16
N GLU A 22 1.44 6.47 -5.98
CA GLU A 22 0.34 5.81 -6.68
C GLU A 22 0.80 4.86 -7.80
N ASN A 23 2.05 5.02 -8.28
CA ASN A 23 2.67 4.14 -9.29
C ASN A 23 3.84 3.32 -8.74
N ARG A 24 4.05 3.31 -7.42
CA ARG A 24 5.15 2.57 -6.80
C ARG A 24 4.73 1.14 -6.49
N LEU A 25 5.44 0.17 -7.06
CA LEU A 25 5.27 -1.22 -6.67
C LEU A 25 5.98 -1.50 -5.34
N LEU A 26 5.27 -2.09 -4.39
CA LEU A 26 5.76 -2.39 -3.05
C LEU A 26 6.13 -3.88 -2.91
N PRO A 27 7.20 -4.24 -2.17
CA PRO A 27 7.48 -5.63 -1.84
C PRO A 27 6.44 -6.21 -0.88
N ALA A 28 6.26 -7.54 -0.91
CA ALA A 28 5.37 -8.25 0.02
C ALA A 28 5.55 -7.87 1.49
N ALA A 29 6.79 -7.68 1.95
CA ALA A 29 7.06 -7.33 3.35
C ALA A 29 6.51 -5.94 3.74
N GLU A 30 6.50 -4.98 2.80
CA GLU A 30 5.91 -3.66 3.02
C GLU A 30 4.38 -3.75 3.05
N VAL A 31 3.80 -4.47 2.09
CA VAL A 31 2.34 -4.67 2.02
C VAL A 31 1.82 -5.41 3.26
N ALA A 32 2.54 -6.42 3.73
CA ALA A 32 2.19 -7.16 4.95
C ALA A 32 2.12 -6.23 6.17
N ARG A 33 3.09 -5.31 6.29
CA ARG A 33 3.07 -4.28 7.34
C ARG A 33 1.88 -3.33 7.21
N GLN A 34 1.58 -2.87 6.00
CA GLN A 34 0.46 -1.94 5.76
C GLN A 34 -0.89 -2.57 6.07
N LEU A 35 -1.08 -3.85 5.75
CA LEU A 35 -2.31 -4.60 6.02
C LEU A 35 -2.35 -5.21 7.44
N HIS A 36 -1.34 -4.93 8.28
CA HIS A 36 -1.20 -5.51 9.61
C HIS A 36 -1.36 -7.04 9.62
N THR A 37 -0.76 -7.71 8.63
CA THR A 37 -0.85 -9.16 8.44
C THR A 37 0.54 -9.80 8.44
N GLU A 38 0.60 -11.08 8.75
CA GLU A 38 1.85 -11.83 8.69
C GLU A 38 2.29 -12.05 7.22
N PRO A 39 3.59 -11.96 6.89
CA PRO A 39 4.06 -12.20 5.53
C PRO A 39 3.66 -13.57 4.96
N TYR A 40 3.52 -14.58 5.82
CA TYR A 40 3.03 -15.90 5.42
C TYR A 40 1.56 -15.85 4.98
N VAL A 41 0.70 -15.15 5.72
CA VAL A 41 -0.73 -15.01 5.40
C VAL A 41 -0.90 -14.24 4.09
N LEU A 42 -0.17 -13.15 3.91
CA LEU A 42 -0.17 -12.40 2.66
C LEU A 42 0.18 -13.31 1.46
N ARG A 43 1.23 -14.15 1.58
CA ARG A 43 1.61 -15.11 0.52
C ARG A 43 0.53 -16.14 0.22
N GLN A 44 -0.28 -16.53 1.20
CA GLN A 44 -1.41 -17.42 0.96
C GLN A 44 -2.50 -16.69 0.18
N TRP A 45 -2.84 -15.46 0.58
CA TRP A 45 -3.81 -14.64 -0.14
C TRP A 45 -3.37 -14.32 -1.57
N THR A 46 -2.11 -13.96 -1.79
CA THR A 46 -1.58 -13.70 -3.14
C THR A 46 -1.76 -14.90 -4.06
N ARG A 47 -1.48 -16.12 -3.58
CA ARG A 47 -1.66 -17.34 -4.39
C ARG A 47 -3.13 -17.67 -4.65
N LYS A 48 -3.94 -17.52 -3.61
CA LYS A 48 -5.36 -17.91 -3.60
C LYS A 48 -6.25 -16.97 -4.40
N TYR A 49 -5.95 -15.67 -4.34
CA TYR A 49 -6.67 -14.60 -5.01
C TYR A 49 -5.90 -14.03 -6.20
N ALA A 50 -4.90 -14.75 -6.73
CA ALA A 50 -4.04 -14.33 -7.84
C ALA A 50 -4.84 -13.81 -9.04
N ARG A 51 -6.01 -14.39 -9.32
CA ARG A 51 -6.93 -13.98 -10.39
C ARG A 51 -7.43 -12.52 -10.31
N PHE A 52 -7.30 -11.89 -9.14
CA PHE A 52 -7.72 -10.51 -8.88
C PHE A 52 -6.54 -9.54 -8.73
N LEU A 53 -5.31 -10.03 -8.87
CA LEU A 53 -4.08 -9.26 -8.72
C LEU A 53 -3.41 -9.06 -10.08
N GLY A 54 -2.54 -8.06 -10.16
CA GLY A 54 -1.71 -7.82 -11.34
C GLY A 54 -0.57 -8.83 -11.47
N ASP A 55 -0.07 -8.99 -12.70
CA ASP A 55 0.99 -9.95 -13.07
C ASP A 55 2.28 -9.79 -12.25
N ASN A 56 2.55 -8.59 -11.74
CA ASN A 56 3.73 -8.28 -10.92
C ASN A 56 3.72 -9.00 -9.55
N THR A 57 2.58 -9.57 -9.16
CA THR A 57 2.42 -10.31 -7.90
C THR A 57 2.74 -11.80 -8.04
N ASP A 58 3.11 -12.28 -9.22
CA ASP A 58 3.56 -13.65 -9.47
C ASP A 58 5.08 -13.82 -9.23
N GLY A 59 5.51 -15.04 -8.93
CA GLY A 59 6.91 -15.43 -8.76
C GLY A 59 7.52 -15.21 -7.36
N ASP A 60 8.84 -15.35 -7.28
CA ASP A 60 9.60 -15.41 -6.01
C ASP A 60 9.72 -14.07 -5.28
N SER A 61 9.53 -12.96 -5.97
CA SER A 61 9.68 -11.60 -5.42
C SER A 61 8.52 -10.69 -5.85
N PRO A 62 7.30 -10.97 -5.35
CA PRO A 62 6.09 -10.30 -5.79
C PRO A 62 6.09 -8.81 -5.43
N ARG A 63 5.53 -8.02 -6.34
CA ARG A 63 5.49 -6.56 -6.33
C ARG A 63 4.05 -6.10 -6.51
N PHE A 64 3.56 -5.32 -5.55
CA PHE A 64 2.15 -4.96 -5.44
C PHE A 64 1.96 -3.49 -5.75
N GLY A 65 1.07 -3.18 -6.69
CA GLY A 65 0.60 -1.82 -6.92
C GLY A 65 -0.53 -1.43 -5.98
N ALA A 66 -0.97 -0.17 -6.06
CA ALA A 66 -2.08 0.33 -5.25
C ALA A 66 -3.36 -0.51 -5.42
N ALA A 67 -3.69 -0.93 -6.65
CA ALA A 67 -4.86 -1.77 -6.92
C ALA A 67 -4.78 -3.12 -6.21
N ASP A 68 -3.62 -3.78 -6.23
CA ASP A 68 -3.41 -5.07 -5.55
C ASP A 68 -3.58 -4.93 -4.04
N ILE A 69 -3.06 -3.84 -3.46
CA ILE A 69 -3.17 -3.57 -2.02
C ILE A 69 -4.63 -3.34 -1.62
N ILE A 70 -5.39 -2.58 -2.42
CA ILE A 70 -6.82 -2.36 -2.20
C ILE A 70 -7.57 -3.70 -2.28
N THR A 71 -7.32 -4.51 -3.31
CA THR A 71 -7.93 -5.85 -3.45
C THR A 71 -7.64 -6.72 -2.23
N LEU A 72 -6.40 -6.77 -1.77
CA LEU A 72 -6.01 -7.56 -0.60
C LEU A 72 -6.63 -7.03 0.70
N SER A 73 -6.81 -5.72 0.84
CA SER A 73 -7.53 -5.11 1.96
C SER A 73 -9.02 -5.47 1.97
N ILE A 74 -9.65 -5.59 0.79
CA ILE A 74 -11.04 -6.04 0.65
C ILE A 74 -11.16 -7.51 1.06
N VAL A 75 -10.27 -8.37 0.56
CA VAL A 75 -10.18 -9.79 0.94
C VAL A 75 -10.07 -9.93 2.46
N GLN A 76 -9.15 -9.18 3.09
CA GLN A 76 -8.98 -9.18 4.55
C GLN A 76 -10.28 -8.82 5.27
N THR A 77 -10.99 -7.81 4.77
CA THR A 77 -12.26 -7.36 5.35
C THR A 77 -13.33 -8.44 5.26
N LEU A 78 -13.48 -9.09 4.10
CA LEU A 78 -14.46 -10.16 3.90
C LEU A 78 -14.17 -11.38 4.79
N LEU A 79 -12.91 -11.81 4.86
CA LEU A 79 -12.51 -12.90 5.76
C LEU A 79 -12.80 -12.56 7.24
N THR A 80 -12.57 -11.31 7.65
CA THR A 80 -12.88 -10.83 9.01
C THR A 80 -14.38 -10.84 9.30
N GLN A 81 -15.20 -10.60 8.28
CA GLN A 81 -16.66 -10.69 8.36
C GLN A 81 -17.18 -12.15 8.33
N GLY A 82 -16.30 -13.14 8.20
CA GLY A 82 -16.65 -14.56 8.23
C GLY A 82 -16.98 -15.16 6.86
N PHE A 83 -16.73 -14.46 5.75
CA PHE A 83 -16.88 -15.02 4.41
C PHE A 83 -15.84 -16.11 4.17
N THR A 84 -16.25 -17.18 3.49
CA THR A 84 -15.34 -18.25 3.07
C THR A 84 -14.67 -17.90 1.75
N GLU A 85 -13.64 -18.66 1.39
CA GLU A 85 -12.94 -18.51 0.11
C GLU A 85 -13.89 -18.61 -1.08
N GLU A 86 -14.83 -19.55 -1.06
CA GLU A 86 -15.75 -19.81 -2.17
C GLU A 86 -16.75 -18.68 -2.37
N GLN A 87 -16.94 -17.84 -1.34
CA GLN A 87 -17.80 -16.66 -1.37
C GLN A 87 -17.07 -15.39 -1.82
N ILE A 88 -15.74 -15.44 -1.93
CA ILE A 88 -14.85 -14.33 -2.34
C ILE A 88 -14.32 -14.59 -3.76
#